data_AF-A0A974P684-F1
#
_entry.id   AF-A0A974P684-F1
#
_cell.length_a   1.000
_cell.length_b   1.000
_cell.length_c   1.000
_cell.angle_alpha   90.00
_cell.angle_beta   90.00
_cell.angle_gamma   90.00
#
_symmetry.space_group_name_H-M   'P 1'
#
loop_
_entity.id
_entity.type
_entity.pdbx_description
1 polymer ?
#
loop_
_entity_poly.entity_id
_entity_poly.type
_entity_poly.pdbx_seq_one_letter_code
_entity_poly.pdbx_strand_id
1 'polypeptide(L)' 'MDRSQAVIEFKLDGTILRANANFLKALGYTAAEVEGRHHSMFVPADQKDSAAYRDFWRI' A
#
# COMPACT_ATOMS: atom_id res chain seq x y z
N MET A 1 -9.16 -14.76 -11.80
CA MET A 1 -9.18 -13.30 -11.70
C MET A 1 -7.81 -12.86 -11.18
N ASP A 2 -6.75 -12.77 -12.00
CA ASP A 2 -5.42 -12.32 -11.50
C ASP A 2 -4.28 -12.20 -12.55
N ARG A 3 -4.53 -12.32 -13.86
CA ARG A 3 -3.40 -12.33 -14.82
C ARG A 3 -2.85 -10.96 -15.22
N SER A 4 -3.57 -9.87 -14.95
CA SER A 4 -3.18 -8.53 -15.41
C SER A 4 -3.38 -7.39 -14.41
N GLN A 5 -4.09 -7.62 -13.29
CA GLN A 5 -4.37 -6.56 -12.31
C GLN A 5 -3.39 -6.63 -11.15
N ALA A 6 -2.89 -5.46 -10.74
CA ALA A 6 -2.17 -5.27 -9.49
C ALA A 6 -3.18 -5.03 -8.36
N VAL A 7 -3.13 -5.85 -7.31
CA VAL A 7 -4.06 -5.80 -6.18
C VAL A 7 -3.27 -5.75 -4.87
N ILE A 8 -3.72 -4.89 -3.96
CA ILE A 8 -3.20 -4.74 -2.60
C ILE A 8 -4.37 -4.57 -1.62
N GLU A 9 -4.25 -5.21 -0.46
CA GLU A 9 -5.23 -5.21 0.62
C GLU A 9 -4.64 -4.49 1.83
N PHE A 10 -5.45 -3.62 2.45
CA PHE A 10 -5.06 -2.86 3.64
C PHE A 10 -6.03 -3.12 4.79
N LYS A 11 -5.54 -3.01 6.01
CA LYS A 11 -6.36 -2.70 7.18
C LYS A 11 -6.93 -1.29 7.07
N LEU A 12 -7.94 -0.99 7.87
CA LEU A 12 -8.56 0.34 7.94
C LEU A 12 -7.59 1.44 8.37
N ASP A 13 -6.49 1.08 9.05
CA ASP A 13 -5.43 2.01 9.47
C ASP A 13 -4.35 2.20 8.40
N GLY A 14 -4.50 1.61 7.21
CA GLY A 14 -3.52 1.69 6.12
C GLY A 14 -2.39 0.67 6.17
N THR A 15 -2.39 -0.26 7.13
CA THR A 15 -1.41 -1.36 7.18
C THR A 15 -1.66 -2.38 6.07
N ILE A 16 -0.63 -2.75 5.34
CA ILE A 16 -0.68 -3.72 4.25
C ILE A 16 -0.90 -5.12 4.83
N LEU A 17 -1.99 -5.77 4.42
CA LEU A 17 -2.30 -7.16 4.74
C LEU A 17 -1.69 -8.12 3.73
N ARG A 18 -1.85 -7.80 2.44
CA ARG A 18 -1.40 -8.64 1.33
C ARG A 18 -1.23 -7.83 0.06
N ALA A 19 -0.27 -8.19 -0.77
CA ALA A 19 -0.16 -7.70 -2.14
C ALA A 19 0.02 -8.89 -3.11
N ASN A 20 -0.63 -8.84 -4.27
CA ASN A 20 -0.48 -9.89 -5.28
C ASN A 20 0.86 -9.76 -6.05
N ALA A 21 1.25 -10.83 -6.76
CA ALA A 21 2.51 -10.87 -7.49
C ALA A 21 2.63 -9.78 -8.57
N ASN A 22 1.51 -9.36 -9.17
CA ASN A 22 1.51 -8.30 -10.19
C ASN A 22 1.85 -6.93 -9.58
N PHE A 23 1.27 -6.61 -8.42
CA PHE A 23 1.57 -5.38 -7.69
C PHE A 23 3.03 -5.32 -7.26
N LEU A 24 3.51 -6.40 -6.65
CA LEU A 24 4.90 -6.57 -6.20
C LEU A 24 5.88 -6.38 -7.37
N LYS A 25 5.62 -7.04 -8.50
CA LYS A 25 6.44 -6.92 -9.71
C LYS A 25 6.40 -5.52 -10.31
N ALA A 26 5.25 -4.85 -10.31
CA ALA A 26 5.10 -3.51 -10.88
C ALA A 26 5.86 -2.44 -10.07
N LEU A 27 5.90 -2.58 -8.74
CA LEU A 27 6.59 -1.64 -7.86
C LEU A 27 8.02 -2.06 -7.48
N GLY A 28 8.43 -3.30 -7.80
CA GLY A 28 9.77 -3.80 -7.54
C GLY A 28 10.01 -4.22 -6.09
N TYR A 29 8.97 -4.72 -5.40
CA TYR A 29 9.06 -5.19 -4.02
C TYR A 29 8.76 -6.68 -3.91
N THR A 30 9.17 -7.27 -2.79
CA THR A 30 8.74 -8.60 -2.34
C THR A 30 7.65 -8.48 -1.27
N ALA A 31 6.89 -9.55 -1.07
CA ALA A 31 5.85 -9.60 -0.03
C ALA A 31 6.43 -9.28 1.36
N ALA A 32 7.60 -9.83 1.68
CA ALA A 32 8.27 -9.63 2.97
C ALA A 32 8.69 -8.17 3.22
N GLU A 33 8.90 -7.36 2.17
CA GLU A 33 9.25 -5.94 2.31
C GLU A 33 8.04 -5.04 2.54
N VAL A 34 6.85 -5.48 2.13
CA VAL A 34 5.62 -4.66 2.14
C VAL A 34 4.62 -5.11 3.19
N GLU A 35 4.51 -6.40 3.49
CA GLU A 35 3.53 -6.92 4.46
C GLU A 35 3.80 -6.38 5.85
N GLY A 36 2.74 -5.89 6.51
CA GLY A 36 2.84 -5.23 7.81
C GLY A 36 3.37 -3.79 7.77
N ARG A 37 3.76 -3.26 6.59
CA ARG A 37 4.13 -1.86 6.43
C ARG A 37 2.89 -1.01 6.16
N HIS A 38 2.99 0.29 6.42
CA HIS A 38 1.90 1.22 6.16
C HIS A 38 1.93 1.72 4.71
N HIS A 39 0.77 1.94 4.10
CA HIS A 39 0.59 2.44 2.72
C HIS A 39 1.46 3.66 2.39
N SER A 40 1.82 4.46 3.39
CA SER A 40 2.70 5.62 3.25
C SER A 40 4.08 5.31 2.64
N MET A 41 4.51 4.05 2.62
CA MET A 41 5.74 3.66 1.93
C MET A 41 5.69 3.90 0.41
N PHE A 42 4.49 3.96 -0.18
CA PHE A 42 4.28 4.21 -1.61
C PHE A 42 3.91 5.66 -1.92
N VAL A 43 3.85 6.52 -0.90
CA VAL A 43 3.34 7.89 -1.02
C VAL A 43 4.50 8.88 -0.85
N PRO A 44 4.66 9.84 -1.77
CA PRO A 44 5.61 10.95 -1.62
C PRO A 44 5.45 11.70 -0.28
N ALA A 45 6.54 12.27 0.23
CA ALA A 45 6.55 12.86 1.56
C ALA A 45 5.62 14.07 1.71
N ASP A 46 5.54 14.91 0.69
CA ASP A 46 4.62 16.05 0.62
C ASP A 46 3.14 15.62 0.71
N GLN A 47 2.79 14.48 0.10
CA GLN A 47 1.43 13.96 0.12
C GLN A 47 1.11 13.21 1.42
N LYS A 48 2.03 12.39 1.93
CA LYS A 48 1.80 11.62 3.18
C LYS A 48 1.65 12.55 4.41
N ASP A 49 2.31 13.71 4.38
CA ASP A 49 2.28 14.70 5.46
C ASP A 49 1.09 15.68 5.31
N SER A 50 0.27 15.51 4.28
CA SER A 50 -0.95 16.30 4.09
C SER A 50 -2.04 15.92 5.09
N ALA A 51 -2.89 16.89 5.45
CA ALA A 51 -4.06 16.63 6.27
C ALA A 51 -5.03 15.64 5.59
N ALA A 52 -5.21 15.76 4.27
CA ALA A 52 -6.07 14.85 3.50
C ALA A 52 -5.63 13.39 3.61
N TYR A 53 -4.31 13.12 3.57
CA TYR A 53 -3.80 11.76 3.71
C TYR A 53 -4.01 11.18 5.11
N ARG A 54 -3.77 11.99 6.15
CA ARG A 54 -4.07 11.59 7.53
C ARG A 54 -5.55 11.32 7.72
N ASP A 55 -6.39 12.17 7.16
CA ASP A 55 -7.83 12.10 7.26
C ASP A 55 -8.40 10.88 6.52
N PHE A 56 -7.78 10.47 5.41
CA PHE A 56 -8.16 9.27 4.66
C PHE A 56 -8.03 7.98 5.48
N TRP A 57 -6.99 7.88 6.31
CA TRP A 57 -6.74 6.73 7.19
C TRP A 57 -7.20 6.95 8.64
N ARG A 58 -7.84 8.09 8.92
CA ARG A 58 -8.39 8.38 10.24
C ARG A 58 -9.73 7.68 10.37
N ILE A 59 -9.74 6.61 11.16
CA ILE A 59 -10.93 5.88 11.58
C ILE A 59 -11.65 6.67 12.67
#